data_AF-A0A3B9D070-F1
#
_entry.id   AF-A0A3B9D070-F1
#
_cell.length_a   1.000
_cell.length_b   1.000
_cell.length_c   1.000
_cell.angle_alpha   90.00
_cell.angle_beta   90.00
_cell.angle_gamma   90.00
#
_symmetry.space_group_name_H-M   'P 1'
#
loop_
_entity.id
_entity.type
_entity.pdbx_description
1 polymer ?
#
loop_
_entity_poly.entity_id
_entity_poly.type
_entity_poly.pdbx_seq_one_letter_code
_entity_poly.pdbx_strand_id
1 'polypeptide(L)'
;MPPSLEEIDAFLADDSSNAFEKVVDRLLASEHFGERMAAQWLDVARYSDTYGYQVDRDRYVWPWRDWVVEAFNGNMPHNRFITEQLAGDMLPEATREQRLATTFNRLHPQKVEGGSVPEEFRVEYVADRTQTMATAFMGLTLECCRCHDHKYDPISQREYYQLFSYFNTIDEAGLYSYFTNSVPTPTLRLPNEGQQKQLHDAAKQVAEAEKALAARLTELSGNADLLVQLKAAWSERI
;
A
#
# COMPACT_ATOMS: atom_id res chain seq x y z
N MET A 1 -26.09 8.62 4.25
CA MET A 1 -26.80 9.90 4.46
C MET A 1 -28.22 9.61 4.94
N PRO A 2 -28.86 10.50 5.71
CA PRO A 2 -30.30 10.37 5.96
C PRO A 2 -31.07 10.50 4.63
N PRO A 3 -32.25 9.86 4.50
CA PRO A 3 -33.08 9.98 3.30
C PRO A 3 -33.61 11.41 3.12
N SER A 4 -33.80 11.84 1.87
CA SER A 4 -34.48 13.11 1.57
C SER A 4 -35.99 13.01 1.79
N LEU A 5 -36.68 14.15 1.88
CA LEU A 5 -38.14 14.17 2.02
C LEU A 5 -38.83 13.51 0.82
N GLU A 6 -38.31 13.76 -0.38
CA GLU A 6 -38.83 13.17 -1.62
C GLU A 6 -38.69 11.65 -1.62
N GLU A 7 -37.58 11.12 -1.08
CA GLU A 7 -37.37 9.68 -0.97
C GLU A 7 -38.31 9.03 0.05
N ILE A 8 -38.61 9.74 1.15
CA ILE A 8 -39.57 9.30 2.17
C ILE A 8 -40.97 9.28 1.56
N ASP A 9 -41.40 10.35 0.92
CA ASP A 9 -42.72 10.47 0.31
C ASP A 9 -42.92 9.42 -0.80
N ALA A 10 -41.89 9.19 -1.63
CA ALA A 10 -41.92 8.16 -2.66
C ALA A 10 -42.07 6.75 -2.07
N PHE A 11 -41.41 6.45 -0.95
CA PHE A 11 -41.56 5.17 -0.26
C PHE A 11 -42.95 5.02 0.38
N LEU A 12 -43.45 6.06 1.05
CA LEU A 12 -44.78 6.05 1.70
C LEU A 12 -45.93 5.93 0.69
N ALA A 13 -45.73 6.36 -0.55
CA ALA A 13 -46.72 6.27 -1.63
C ALA A 13 -46.63 4.95 -2.43
N ASP A 14 -45.62 4.11 -2.22
CA ASP A 14 -45.46 2.85 -2.94
C ASP A 14 -46.20 1.70 -2.23
N ASP A 15 -47.42 1.40 -2.69
CA ASP A 15 -48.27 0.31 -2.18
C ASP A 15 -47.89 -1.10 -2.70
N SER A 16 -46.80 -1.22 -3.48
CA SER A 16 -46.39 -2.52 -4.00
C SER A 16 -45.89 -3.45 -2.89
N SER A 17 -46.07 -4.76 -3.08
CA SER A 17 -45.59 -5.77 -2.13
C SER A 17 -44.06 -5.83 -2.00
N ASN A 18 -43.32 -5.11 -2.84
CA ASN A 18 -41.86 -5.05 -2.85
C ASN A 18 -41.30 -3.63 -2.68
N ALA A 19 -42.07 -2.70 -2.10
CA ALA A 19 -41.65 -1.32 -1.89
C ALA A 19 -40.36 -1.20 -1.06
N PHE A 20 -40.20 -2.05 -0.04
CA PHE A 20 -39.00 -2.09 0.80
C PHE A 20 -37.77 -2.54 0.01
N GLU A 21 -37.88 -3.63 -0.74
CA GLU A 21 -36.82 -4.20 -1.56
C GLU A 21 -36.33 -3.20 -2.60
N LYS A 22 -37.24 -2.43 -3.23
CA LYS A 22 -36.85 -1.35 -4.17
C LYS A 22 -35.96 -0.30 -3.50
N VAL A 23 -36.27 0.09 -2.27
CA VAL A 23 -35.45 1.05 -1.52
C VAL A 23 -34.10 0.45 -1.17
N VAL A 24 -34.06 -0.81 -0.72
CA VAL A 24 -32.82 -1.53 -0.44
C VAL A 24 -31.95 -1.63 -1.69
N ASP A 25 -32.49 -2.11 -2.80
CA ASP A 25 -31.77 -2.27 -4.08
C ASP A 25 -31.22 -0.92 -4.56
N ARG A 26 -32.00 0.15 -4.46
CA ARG A 26 -31.55 1.50 -4.80
C ARG A 26 -30.41 1.98 -3.92
N LEU A 27 -30.49 1.75 -2.61
CA LEU A 27 -29.45 2.15 -1.66
C LEU A 27 -28.16 1.34 -1.86
N LEU A 28 -28.28 0.03 -2.12
CA LEU A 28 -27.14 -0.83 -2.43
C LEU A 28 -26.50 -0.49 -3.78
N ALA A 29 -27.27 0.01 -4.74
CA ALA A 29 -26.78 0.46 -6.04
C ALA A 29 -26.20 1.88 -6.05
N SER A 30 -26.29 2.62 -4.93
CA SER A 30 -25.74 3.98 -4.81
C SER A 30 -24.22 3.95 -4.66
N GLU A 31 -23.51 4.88 -5.30
CA GLU A 31 -22.05 5.06 -5.13
C GLU A 31 -21.66 5.33 -3.66
N HIS A 32 -22.57 5.91 -2.87
CA HIS A 32 -22.39 6.17 -1.44
C HIS A 32 -22.40 4.90 -0.58
N PHE A 33 -22.86 3.77 -1.11
CA PHE A 33 -22.81 2.48 -0.41
C PHE A 33 -21.35 2.10 -0.09
N GLY A 34 -20.48 2.13 -1.09
CA GLY A 34 -19.06 1.83 -0.94
C GLY A 34 -18.36 2.76 0.03
N GLU A 35 -18.67 4.07 -0.01
CA GLU A 35 -18.12 5.04 0.95
C GLU A 35 -18.54 4.70 2.39
N ARG A 36 -19.82 4.36 2.60
CA ARG A 36 -20.36 4.03 3.92
C ARG A 36 -19.76 2.76 4.49
N MET A 37 -19.57 1.74 3.65
CA MET A 37 -18.98 0.45 4.02
C MET A 37 -17.47 0.60 4.25
N ALA A 38 -16.78 1.32 3.36
CA ALA A 38 -15.36 1.60 3.48
C ALA A 38 -15.05 2.29 4.80
N ALA A 39 -15.83 3.28 5.25
CA ALA A 39 -15.55 4.00 6.50
C ALA A 39 -15.26 3.08 7.69
N GLN A 40 -16.05 2.02 7.90
CA GLN A 40 -15.81 1.05 8.98
C GLN A 40 -14.58 0.18 8.71
N TRP A 41 -14.36 -0.21 7.45
CA TRP A 41 -13.19 -0.98 7.07
C TRP A 41 -11.88 -0.19 7.25
N LEU A 42 -11.89 1.09 6.90
CA LEU A 42 -10.75 2.00 7.05
C LEU A 42 -10.31 2.10 8.51
N ASP A 43 -11.26 2.17 9.45
CA ASP A 43 -10.97 2.15 10.90
C ASP A 43 -10.29 0.84 11.32
N VAL A 44 -10.84 -0.31 10.88
CA VAL A 44 -10.28 -1.64 11.16
C VAL A 44 -8.88 -1.80 10.57
N ALA A 45 -8.68 -1.28 9.36
CA ALA A 45 -7.41 -1.34 8.63
C ALA A 45 -6.37 -0.30 9.08
N ARG A 46 -6.70 0.55 10.07
CA ARG A 46 -5.82 1.63 10.57
C ARG A 46 -5.45 2.68 9.52
N TYR A 47 -6.41 2.99 8.63
CA TYR A 47 -6.26 4.09 7.68
C TYR A 47 -6.13 5.44 8.40
N SER A 48 -5.42 6.36 7.75
CA SER A 48 -5.10 7.71 8.20
C SER A 48 -4.45 8.42 7.02
N ASP A 49 -4.55 9.74 6.94
CA ASP A 49 -3.84 10.56 5.96
C ASP A 49 -2.46 11.02 6.48
N THR A 50 -2.08 10.62 7.71
CA THR A 50 -0.78 10.93 8.33
C THR A 50 -0.10 9.68 8.92
N TYR A 51 1.19 9.78 9.27
CA TYR A 51 1.98 8.66 9.81
C TYR A 51 1.73 8.31 11.29
N GLY A 52 1.05 9.14 12.07
CA GLY A 52 0.54 8.85 13.42
C GLY A 52 1.53 8.95 14.59
N TYR A 53 2.79 9.31 14.35
CA TYR A 53 3.80 9.56 15.41
C TYR A 53 4.05 11.07 15.62
N GLN A 54 4.93 11.49 16.54
CA GLN A 54 5.11 12.89 16.95
C GLN A 54 5.25 13.90 15.80
N VAL A 55 6.03 13.58 14.76
CA VAL A 55 6.25 14.49 13.62
C VAL A 55 5.04 14.52 12.68
N ASP A 56 4.24 13.46 12.71
CA ASP A 56 2.96 13.27 12.01
C ASP A 56 2.87 13.85 10.59
N ARG A 57 3.80 13.47 9.70
CA ARG A 57 3.75 13.95 8.30
C ARG A 57 2.60 13.32 7.54
N ASP A 58 2.16 14.02 6.49
CA ASP A 58 1.22 13.50 5.50
C ASP A 58 1.75 12.21 4.85
N ARG A 59 0.83 11.27 4.56
CA ARG A 59 1.09 10.06 3.79
C ARG A 59 0.10 9.94 2.64
N TYR A 60 0.61 9.57 1.47
CA TYR A 60 -0.18 9.50 0.24
C TYR A 60 -0.77 8.09 0.01
N VAL A 61 -1.62 7.65 0.93
CA VAL A 61 -2.27 6.31 0.88
C VAL A 61 -3.74 6.34 0.48
N TRP A 62 -4.30 7.52 0.22
CA TRP A 62 -5.67 7.70 -0.27
C TRP A 62 -6.03 6.88 -1.52
N PRO A 63 -5.11 6.52 -2.46
CA PRO A 63 -5.50 5.64 -3.56
C PRO A 63 -5.94 4.26 -3.08
N TRP A 64 -5.39 3.76 -1.97
CA TRP A 64 -5.84 2.51 -1.37
C TRP A 64 -7.25 2.65 -0.75
N ARG A 65 -7.59 3.80 -0.16
CA ARG A 65 -8.95 4.08 0.30
C ARG A 65 -9.94 4.03 -0.86
N ASP A 66 -9.60 4.67 -1.97
CA ASP A 66 -10.45 4.71 -3.15
C ASP A 66 -10.62 3.30 -3.73
N TRP A 67 -9.55 2.49 -3.76
CA TRP A 67 -9.63 1.07 -4.10
C TRP A 67 -10.61 0.29 -3.21
N VAL A 68 -10.64 0.54 -1.90
CA VAL A 68 -11.61 -0.10 -0.97
C VAL A 68 -13.05 0.31 -1.32
N VAL A 69 -13.29 1.60 -1.56
CA VAL A 69 -14.62 2.12 -1.94
C VAL A 69 -15.09 1.47 -3.24
N GLU A 70 -14.22 1.40 -4.25
CA GLU A 70 -14.49 0.75 -5.53
C GLU A 70 -14.72 -0.75 -5.37
N ALA A 71 -13.97 -1.44 -4.49
CA ALA A 71 -14.17 -2.86 -4.23
C ALA A 71 -15.56 -3.15 -3.65
N PHE A 72 -16.06 -2.31 -2.74
CA PHE A 72 -17.42 -2.44 -2.20
C PHE A 72 -18.49 -2.10 -3.26
N ASN A 73 -18.33 -0.99 -3.98
CA ASN A 73 -19.28 -0.59 -5.04
C ASN A 73 -19.32 -1.61 -6.19
N GLY A 74 -18.19 -2.24 -6.51
CA GLY A 74 -18.10 -3.30 -7.51
C GLY A 74 -18.58 -4.67 -7.02
N ASN A 75 -19.09 -4.78 -5.79
CA ASN A 75 -19.49 -6.04 -5.14
C ASN A 75 -18.39 -7.12 -5.26
N MET A 76 -17.15 -6.74 -4.96
CA MET A 76 -16.01 -7.65 -5.05
C MET A 76 -16.23 -8.87 -4.13
N PRO A 77 -16.03 -10.09 -4.63
CA PRO A 77 -16.12 -11.29 -3.80
C PRO A 77 -15.20 -11.19 -2.58
N HIS A 78 -15.73 -11.51 -1.40
CA HIS A 78 -15.01 -11.31 -0.13
C HIS A 78 -13.66 -12.06 -0.08
N ASN A 79 -13.59 -13.27 -0.62
CA ASN A 79 -12.34 -14.03 -0.74
C ASN A 79 -11.28 -13.28 -1.56
N ARG A 80 -11.68 -12.62 -2.65
CA ARG A 80 -10.81 -11.78 -3.47
C ARG A 80 -10.38 -10.53 -2.72
N PHE A 81 -11.32 -9.85 -2.06
CA PHE A 81 -11.07 -8.66 -1.25
C PHE A 81 -10.01 -8.90 -0.16
N ILE A 82 -10.09 -10.04 0.54
CA ILE A 82 -9.10 -10.44 1.55
C ILE A 82 -7.76 -10.76 0.87
N THR A 83 -7.78 -11.58 -0.18
CA THR A 83 -6.56 -12.07 -0.84
C THR A 83 -5.74 -10.92 -1.42
N GLU A 84 -6.37 -9.98 -2.11
CA GLU A 84 -5.66 -8.85 -2.73
C GLU A 84 -5.05 -7.91 -1.68
N GLN A 85 -5.69 -7.75 -0.52
CA GLN A 85 -5.14 -6.95 0.59
C GLN A 85 -3.98 -7.62 1.32
N LEU A 86 -4.03 -8.94 1.51
CA LEU A 86 -2.97 -9.65 2.23
C LEU A 86 -1.77 -9.99 1.33
N ALA A 87 -2.01 -10.31 0.05
CA ALA A 87 -0.99 -10.89 -0.84
C ALA A 87 -1.22 -10.54 -2.32
N GLY A 88 -1.86 -9.41 -2.63
CA GLY A 88 -2.15 -9.01 -4.02
C GLY A 88 -0.90 -8.80 -4.88
N ASP A 89 0.20 -8.35 -4.30
CA ASP A 89 1.51 -8.24 -4.96
C ASP A 89 2.17 -9.59 -5.27
N MET A 90 1.81 -10.65 -4.56
CA MET A 90 2.28 -12.02 -4.77
C MET A 90 1.46 -12.81 -5.78
N LEU A 91 0.38 -12.24 -6.32
CA LEU A 91 -0.42 -12.91 -7.35
C LEU A 91 0.38 -13.04 -8.67
N PRO A 92 0.20 -14.15 -9.41
CA PRO A 92 0.78 -14.29 -10.74
C PRO A 92 0.35 -13.12 -11.63
N GLU A 93 1.32 -12.44 -12.25
CA GLU A 93 1.07 -11.28 -13.12
C GLU A 93 0.22 -10.18 -12.44
N ALA A 94 0.43 -9.98 -11.13
CA ALA A 94 -0.33 -9.03 -10.31
C ALA A 94 -0.49 -7.67 -11.01
N THR A 95 -1.75 -7.27 -11.19
CA THR A 95 -2.10 -5.95 -11.75
C THR A 95 -1.68 -4.83 -10.81
N ARG A 96 -1.66 -3.59 -11.31
CA ARG A 96 -1.35 -2.44 -10.46
C ARG A 96 -2.31 -2.30 -9.29
N GLU A 97 -3.61 -2.54 -9.52
CA GLU A 97 -4.63 -2.45 -8.47
C GLU A 97 -4.48 -3.55 -7.41
N GLN A 98 -4.08 -4.76 -7.82
CA GLN A 98 -3.77 -5.85 -6.88
C GLN A 98 -2.57 -5.52 -6.00
N ARG A 99 -1.52 -4.93 -6.58
CA ARG A 99 -0.36 -4.45 -5.81
C ARG A 99 -0.73 -3.28 -4.89
N LEU A 100 -1.60 -2.38 -5.36
CA LEU A 100 -2.12 -1.27 -4.55
C LEU A 100 -2.89 -1.79 -3.33
N ALA A 101 -3.77 -2.78 -3.52
CA ALA A 101 -4.56 -3.39 -2.45
C ALA A 101 -3.69 -3.90 -1.29
N THR A 102 -2.50 -4.42 -1.59
CA THR A 102 -1.53 -4.93 -0.59
C THR A 102 -1.01 -3.86 0.38
N THR A 103 -1.27 -2.58 0.11
CA THR A 103 -1.00 -1.46 1.02
C THR A 103 -1.65 -1.66 2.39
N PHE A 104 -2.69 -2.49 2.54
CA PHE A 104 -3.23 -2.92 3.84
C PHE A 104 -2.13 -3.32 4.84
N ASN A 105 -1.12 -4.05 4.38
CA ASN A 105 0.05 -4.46 5.19
C ASN A 105 0.99 -3.30 5.55
N ARG A 106 0.64 -2.04 5.29
CA ARG A 106 1.52 -0.87 5.46
C ARG A 106 0.80 0.33 6.09
N LEU A 107 -0.45 0.15 6.53
CA LEU A 107 -1.27 1.20 7.11
C LEU A 107 -0.95 1.51 8.58
N HIS A 108 -0.15 0.67 9.24
CA HIS A 108 0.35 0.93 10.59
C HIS A 108 1.07 2.29 10.69
N PRO A 109 1.05 2.95 11.86
CA PRO A 109 1.81 4.18 12.08
C PRO A 109 3.31 3.99 11.82
N GLN A 110 3.99 5.01 11.25
CA GLN A 110 5.43 4.95 10.97
C GLN A 110 6.20 6.10 11.63
N LYS A 111 7.41 5.81 12.09
CA LYS A 111 8.27 6.67 12.90
C LYS A 111 9.39 7.31 12.06
N VAL A 112 9.80 8.51 12.48
CA VAL A 112 10.89 9.28 11.85
C VAL A 112 11.76 10.06 12.84
N GLU A 113 11.49 9.95 14.14
CA GLU A 113 12.21 10.77 15.13
C GLU A 113 13.67 10.33 15.26
N GLY A 114 14.56 11.32 15.31
CA GLY A 114 15.97 11.10 15.59
C GLY A 114 16.17 10.44 16.96
N GLY A 115 17.11 9.50 17.05
CA GLY A 115 17.38 8.72 18.26
C GLY A 115 16.50 7.47 18.42
N SER A 116 15.51 7.27 17.56
CA SER A 116 14.75 6.02 17.48
C SER A 116 15.64 4.87 16.96
N VAL A 117 15.42 3.66 17.47
CA VAL A 117 16.12 2.46 16.97
C VAL A 117 15.34 1.89 15.78
N PRO A 118 15.90 1.85 14.56
CA PRO A 118 15.14 1.39 13.39
C PRO A 118 14.59 -0.03 13.53
N GLU A 119 15.39 -0.94 14.09
CA GLU A 119 14.97 -2.33 14.29
C GLU A 119 13.80 -2.47 15.28
N GLU A 120 13.74 -1.63 16.32
CA GLU A 120 12.62 -1.61 17.26
C GLU A 120 11.31 -1.34 16.52
N PHE A 121 11.27 -0.25 15.74
CA PHE A 121 10.07 0.12 14.99
C PHE A 121 9.76 -0.85 13.86
N ARG A 122 10.77 -1.43 13.20
CA ARG A 122 10.56 -2.51 12.22
C ARG A 122 9.83 -3.69 12.86
N VAL A 123 10.23 -4.11 14.07
CA VAL A 123 9.55 -5.18 14.82
C VAL A 123 8.15 -4.75 15.26
N GLU A 124 7.95 -3.50 15.72
CA GLU A 124 6.62 -2.98 16.04
C GLU A 124 5.68 -3.00 14.83
N TYR A 125 6.16 -2.67 13.63
CA TYR A 125 5.35 -2.71 12.41
C TYR A 125 4.89 -4.13 12.07
N VAL A 126 5.76 -5.12 12.26
CA VAL A 126 5.40 -6.54 12.06
C VAL A 126 4.38 -6.98 13.11
N ALA A 127 4.55 -6.55 14.36
CA ALA A 127 3.61 -6.84 15.43
C ALA A 127 2.23 -6.24 15.15
N ASP A 128 2.18 -4.97 14.73
CA ASP A 128 0.94 -4.28 14.34
C ASP A 128 0.23 -5.03 13.21
N ARG A 129 0.95 -5.38 12.14
CA ARG A 129 0.37 -6.12 11.00
C ARG A 129 -0.21 -7.46 11.42
N THR A 130 0.50 -8.18 12.29
CA THR A 130 0.04 -9.46 12.85
C THR A 130 -1.26 -9.29 13.62
N GLN A 131 -1.35 -8.26 14.47
CA GLN A 131 -2.53 -7.96 15.29
C GLN A 131 -3.71 -7.47 14.45
N THR A 132 -3.45 -6.56 13.51
CA THR A 132 -4.44 -6.00 12.60
C THR A 132 -5.03 -7.09 11.71
N MET A 133 -4.21 -8.00 11.18
CA MET A 133 -4.72 -9.14 10.40
C MET A 133 -5.62 -10.05 11.26
N ALA A 134 -5.14 -10.44 12.46
CA ALA A 134 -5.91 -11.33 13.33
C ALA A 134 -7.24 -10.69 13.75
N THR A 135 -7.24 -9.41 14.09
CA THR A 135 -8.46 -8.68 14.46
C THR A 135 -9.40 -8.54 13.26
N ALA A 136 -8.89 -8.10 12.11
CA ALA A 136 -9.69 -7.77 10.94
C ALA A 136 -10.31 -8.99 10.25
N PHE A 137 -9.56 -10.11 10.16
CA PHE A 137 -9.98 -11.27 9.37
C PHE A 137 -10.32 -12.51 10.20
N MET A 138 -9.72 -12.67 11.39
CA MET A 138 -10.00 -13.81 12.27
C MET A 138 -10.96 -13.46 13.42
N GLY A 139 -11.17 -12.17 13.70
CA GLY A 139 -11.92 -11.72 14.87
C GLY A 139 -11.25 -12.09 16.20
N LEU A 140 -9.91 -12.24 16.19
CA LEU A 140 -9.12 -12.66 17.35
C LEU A 140 -8.17 -11.56 17.81
N THR A 141 -8.08 -11.37 19.13
CA THR A 141 -7.15 -10.43 19.78
C THR A 141 -5.85 -11.14 20.14
N LEU A 142 -4.82 -11.02 19.30
CA LEU A 142 -3.52 -11.70 19.52
C LEU A 142 -2.46 -10.82 20.19
N GLU A 143 -2.81 -9.61 20.62
CA GLU A 143 -1.88 -8.64 21.20
C GLU A 143 -1.15 -9.19 22.43
N CYS A 144 -1.89 -9.85 23.32
CA CYS A 144 -1.33 -10.42 24.56
C CYS A 144 -0.38 -11.59 24.28
N CYS A 145 -0.58 -12.29 23.15
CA CYS A 145 0.23 -13.43 22.72
C CYS A 145 1.69 -13.07 22.46
N ARG A 146 2.00 -11.78 22.34
CA ARG A 146 3.36 -11.27 22.24
C ARG A 146 4.21 -11.62 23.46
N CYS A 147 3.61 -11.63 24.65
CA CYS A 147 4.36 -11.79 25.91
C CYS A 147 4.11 -13.13 26.60
N HIS A 148 2.93 -13.74 26.41
CA HIS A 148 2.54 -15.00 27.04
C HIS A 148 1.44 -15.69 26.22
N ASP A 149 1.08 -16.94 26.51
CA ASP A 149 -0.04 -17.60 25.82
C ASP A 149 -1.36 -16.84 26.01
N HIS A 150 -2.26 -16.92 25.02
CA HIS A 150 -3.53 -16.21 25.06
C HIS A 150 -4.33 -16.56 26.33
N LYS A 151 -4.99 -15.57 26.92
CA LYS A 151 -5.62 -15.71 28.24
C LYS A 151 -6.79 -16.70 28.26
N TYR A 152 -7.54 -16.77 27.16
CA TYR A 152 -8.81 -17.51 27.08
C TYR A 152 -8.78 -18.59 26.00
N ASP A 153 -8.43 -18.20 24.78
CA ASP A 153 -8.26 -19.12 23.66
C ASP A 153 -6.99 -19.97 23.73
N PRO A 154 -6.99 -21.20 23.18
CA PRO A 154 -5.84 -22.11 23.19
C PRO A 154 -4.80 -21.73 22.13
N ILE A 155 -4.30 -20.49 22.19
CA ILE A 155 -3.31 -19.95 21.26
C ILE A 155 -2.03 -19.66 22.04
N SER A 156 -0.95 -20.34 21.70
CA SER A 156 0.34 -20.16 22.34
C SER A 156 1.09 -18.92 21.83
N GLN A 157 1.98 -18.37 22.64
CA GLN A 157 2.96 -17.35 22.22
C GLN A 157 3.79 -17.84 21.03
N ARG A 158 4.09 -19.15 20.98
CA ARG A 158 4.81 -19.75 19.86
C ARG A 158 4.03 -19.60 18.55
N GLU A 159 2.73 -19.85 18.55
CA GLU A 159 1.87 -19.69 17.36
C GLU A 159 1.75 -18.22 16.96
N TYR A 160 1.72 -17.29 17.92
CA TYR A 160 1.82 -15.86 17.61
C TYR A 160 3.10 -15.52 16.85
N TYR A 161 4.27 -15.99 17.30
CA TYR A 161 5.52 -15.73 16.59
C TYR A 161 5.66 -16.49 15.26
N GLN A 162 4.97 -17.63 15.10
CA GLN A 162 4.83 -18.28 13.79
C GLN A 162 4.04 -17.39 12.83
N LEU A 163 2.94 -16.80 13.27
CA LEU A 163 2.18 -15.86 12.45
C LEU A 163 2.96 -14.57 12.18
N PHE A 164 3.62 -14.01 13.19
CA PHE A 164 4.51 -12.86 13.06
C PHE A 164 5.55 -13.07 11.96
N SER A 165 6.13 -14.28 11.88
CA SER A 165 7.15 -14.60 10.89
C SER A 165 6.67 -14.46 9.44
N TYR A 166 5.38 -14.69 9.17
CA TYR A 166 4.79 -14.49 7.84
C TYR A 166 4.88 -13.03 7.39
N PHE A 167 4.58 -12.11 8.31
CA PHE A 167 4.64 -10.68 8.09
C PHE A 167 6.08 -10.13 8.18
N ASN A 168 7.00 -10.85 8.81
CA ASN A 168 8.40 -10.47 8.92
C ASN A 168 9.23 -10.67 7.64
N THR A 169 8.63 -10.42 6.48
CA THR A 169 9.21 -10.66 5.15
C THR A 169 9.23 -9.41 4.26
N ILE A 170 8.63 -8.31 4.72
CA ILE A 170 8.62 -7.02 4.01
C ILE A 170 9.96 -6.32 4.20
N ASP A 171 10.59 -5.89 3.09
CA ASP A 171 11.84 -5.13 3.08
C ASP A 171 11.62 -3.66 3.49
N GLU A 172 11.42 -3.44 4.79
CA GLU A 172 11.17 -2.14 5.38
C GLU A 172 12.25 -1.76 6.43
N ALA A 173 12.58 -0.47 6.50
CA ALA A 173 13.72 0.02 7.28
C ALA A 173 13.38 0.42 8.73
N GLY A 174 12.11 0.30 9.16
CA GLY A 174 11.66 0.70 10.49
C GLY A 174 11.53 2.21 10.71
N LEU A 175 12.32 3.05 10.01
CA LEU A 175 12.14 4.51 9.99
C LEU A 175 12.00 5.01 8.56
N TYR A 176 11.15 6.01 8.34
CA TYR A 176 11.15 6.76 7.10
C TYR A 176 12.12 7.95 7.16
N SER A 177 12.40 8.58 6.02
CA SER A 177 13.40 9.63 5.92
C SER A 177 12.97 10.91 6.64
N TYR A 178 13.77 11.37 7.60
CA TYR A 178 13.58 12.70 8.19
C TYR A 178 13.98 13.82 7.21
N PHE A 179 15.02 13.58 6.40
CA PHE A 179 15.65 14.63 5.58
C PHE A 179 15.00 14.84 4.21
N THR A 180 14.16 13.91 3.76
CA THR A 180 13.54 13.96 2.43
C THR A 180 12.04 13.70 2.51
N ASN A 181 11.32 14.09 1.46
CA ASN A 181 9.90 13.76 1.28
C ASN A 181 9.73 12.40 0.57
N SER A 182 10.71 11.51 0.71
CA SER A 182 10.66 10.20 0.07
C SER A 182 9.62 9.31 0.75
N VAL A 183 8.72 8.73 -0.04
CA VAL A 183 7.78 7.73 0.46
C VAL A 183 8.58 6.50 0.95
N PRO A 184 8.31 6.00 2.18
CA PRO A 184 9.01 4.84 2.74
C PRO A 184 8.86 3.59 1.87
N THR A 185 9.93 2.80 1.79
CA THR A 185 10.02 1.58 0.97
C THR A 185 9.44 0.35 1.68
N PRO A 186 8.93 -0.64 0.91
CA PRO A 186 8.59 -0.58 -0.52
C PRO A 186 7.53 0.48 -0.85
N THR A 187 7.58 1.02 -2.07
CA THR A 187 6.67 2.06 -2.56
C THR A 187 6.18 1.72 -3.96
N LEU A 188 4.92 2.03 -4.24
CA LEU A 188 4.31 1.90 -5.57
C LEU A 188 4.16 3.28 -6.19
N ARG A 189 4.75 3.49 -7.37
CA ARG A 189 4.53 4.72 -8.14
C ARG A 189 3.18 4.63 -8.84
N LEU A 190 2.36 5.67 -8.67
CA LEU A 190 1.04 5.81 -9.29
C LEU A 190 1.02 7.03 -10.23
N PRO A 191 1.76 6.98 -11.36
CA PRO A 191 1.73 8.07 -12.33
C PRO A 191 0.39 8.13 -13.08
N ASN A 192 -0.05 9.34 -13.41
CA ASN A 192 -1.14 9.53 -14.39
C ASN A 192 -0.66 9.21 -15.82
N GLU A 193 -1.57 9.16 -16.79
CA GLU A 193 -1.24 8.80 -18.18
C GLU A 193 -0.16 9.70 -18.80
N GLY A 194 -0.20 11.00 -18.53
CA GLY A 194 0.80 11.95 -19.00
C GLY A 194 2.18 11.68 -18.41
N GLN A 195 2.24 11.44 -17.10
CA GLN A 195 3.47 11.08 -16.38
C GLN A 195 3.99 9.71 -16.83
N GLN A 196 3.11 8.74 -17.08
CA GLN A 196 3.47 7.42 -17.60
C GLN A 196 4.15 7.54 -18.96
N LYS A 197 3.61 8.39 -19.85
CA LYS A 197 4.22 8.68 -21.15
C LYS A 197 5.60 9.32 -20.99
N GLN A 198 5.73 10.33 -20.13
CA GLN A 198 7.00 10.99 -19.85
C GLN A 198 8.05 10.01 -19.30
N LEU A 199 7.66 9.13 -18.37
CA LEU A 199 8.54 8.10 -17.80
C LEU A 199 9.01 7.11 -18.88
N HIS A 200 8.10 6.69 -19.76
CA HIS A 200 8.44 5.80 -20.86
C HIS A 200 9.39 6.45 -21.87
N ASP A 201 9.15 7.72 -22.23
CA ASP A 201 10.01 8.45 -23.15
C ASP A 201 11.40 8.71 -22.53
N ALA A 202 11.46 9.06 -21.25
CA ALA A 202 12.72 9.20 -20.51
C ALA A 202 13.47 7.86 -20.41
N ALA A 203 12.78 6.74 -20.15
CA ALA A 203 13.39 5.42 -20.10
C ALA A 203 14.01 5.02 -21.46
N LYS A 204 13.35 5.38 -22.57
CA LYS A 204 13.93 5.18 -23.92
C LYS A 204 15.21 5.99 -24.11
N GLN A 205 15.21 7.27 -23.73
CA GLN A 205 16.40 8.12 -23.84
C GLN A 205 17.55 7.59 -22.98
N VAL A 206 17.27 7.10 -21.77
CA VAL A 206 18.27 6.46 -20.91
C VAL A 206 18.84 5.22 -21.59
N ALA A 207 18.00 4.33 -22.12
CA ALA A 207 18.45 3.11 -22.80
C ALA A 207 19.30 3.41 -24.05
N GLU A 208 18.94 4.44 -24.82
CA GLU A 208 19.71 4.91 -25.96
C GLU A 208 21.08 5.49 -25.55
N ALA A 209 21.10 6.29 -24.48
CA ALA A 209 22.33 6.86 -23.93
C ALA A 209 23.25 5.78 -23.35
N GLU A 210 22.70 4.79 -22.62
CA GLU A 210 23.44 3.64 -22.10
C GLU A 210 24.04 2.81 -23.23
N LYS A 211 23.28 2.57 -24.31
CA LYS A 211 23.78 1.87 -25.50
C LYS A 211 24.90 2.65 -26.19
N ALA A 212 24.74 3.96 -26.34
CA ALA A 212 25.77 4.82 -26.93
C ALA A 212 27.04 4.86 -26.07
N LEU A 213 26.89 4.94 -24.74
CA LEU A 213 28.00 4.87 -23.80
C LEU A 213 28.73 3.53 -23.89
N ALA A 214 28.00 2.40 -23.92
CA ALA A 214 28.58 1.07 -24.06
C ALA A 214 29.34 0.91 -25.39
N ALA A 215 28.80 1.41 -26.49
CA ALA A 215 29.47 1.41 -27.79
C ALA A 215 30.75 2.24 -27.75
N ARG A 216 30.72 3.42 -27.13
CA ARG A 216 31.89 4.29 -26.99
C ARG A 216 32.96 3.67 -26.09
N LEU A 217 32.59 3.03 -24.99
CA LEU A 217 33.50 2.30 -24.12
C LEU A 217 34.17 1.13 -24.85
N THR A 218 33.43 0.42 -25.70
CA THR A 218 33.96 -0.67 -26.53
C THR A 218 34.99 -0.13 -27.54
N GLU A 219 34.66 0.94 -28.26
CA GLU A 219 35.58 1.61 -29.20
C GLU A 219 36.86 2.09 -28.50
N LEU A 220 36.73 2.66 -27.31
CA LEU A 220 37.86 3.11 -26.50
C LEU A 220 38.74 1.96 -26.02
N SER A 221 38.14 0.85 -25.57
CA SER A 221 38.90 -0.34 -25.13
C SER A 221 39.60 -1.06 -26.27
N GLY A 222 39.06 -0.99 -27.50
CA GLY A 222 39.64 -1.59 -28.70
C GLY A 222 40.73 -0.73 -29.35
N ASN A 223 40.89 0.52 -28.92
CA ASN A 223 41.81 1.48 -29.53
C ASN A 223 42.83 1.99 -28.49
N ALA A 224 43.88 1.21 -28.27
CA ALA A 224 44.91 1.47 -27.26
C ALA A 224 45.56 2.86 -27.38
N ASP A 225 45.72 3.37 -28.61
CA ASP A 225 46.25 4.71 -28.87
C ASP A 225 45.30 5.83 -28.41
N LEU A 226 43.99 5.61 -28.49
CA LEU A 226 43.00 6.61 -28.10
C LEU A 226 42.92 6.75 -26.56
N LEU A 227 43.12 5.65 -25.82
CA LEU A 227 43.27 5.67 -24.36
C LEU A 227 44.55 6.38 -23.92
N VAL A 228 45.65 6.24 -24.67
CA VAL A 228 46.91 6.95 -24.41
C VAL A 228 46.76 8.44 -24.69
N GLN A 229 46.14 8.82 -25.80
CA GLN A 229 45.87 10.23 -26.15
C GLN A 229 44.92 10.91 -25.15
N LEU A 230 43.87 10.22 -24.70
CA LEU A 230 42.97 10.76 -23.68
C LEU A 230 43.66 10.94 -22.33
N LYS A 231 44.51 9.99 -21.91
CA LYS A 231 45.32 10.14 -20.69
C LYS A 231 46.28 11.32 -20.77
N ALA A 232 46.95 11.50 -21.92
CA ALA A 232 47.84 12.64 -22.16
C ALA A 232 47.09 13.98 -22.11
N ALA A 233 45.93 14.08 -22.78
CA ALA A 233 45.10 15.28 -22.79
C ALA A 233 44.49 15.63 -21.41
N TRP A 234 44.23 14.62 -20.57
CA TRP A 234 43.75 14.81 -19.21
C TRP A 234 44.88 15.27 -18.27
N SER A 235 46.11 14.75 -18.46
CA SER A 235 47.28 15.16 -17.68
C SER A 235 47.79 16.57 -18.00
N GLU A 236 47.46 17.14 -19.16
CA GLU A 236 47.78 18.53 -19.52
C GLU A 236 46.77 19.56 -18.95
N ARG A 237 45.63 19.09 -18.42
CA ARG A 237 44.57 19.95 -17.85
C ARG A 237 44.57 20.02 -16.33
N ILE A 238 45.44 19.27 -15.66
CA ILE A 238 45.70 19.31 -14.22
C ILE A 238 47.10 19.89 -14.01
#